data_AF-A0A3M9Z0L9-F1
#
_entry.id   AF-A0A3M9Z0L9-F1
#
_cell.length_a   1.000
_cell.length_b   1.000
_cell.length_c   1.000
_cell.angle_alpha   90.00
_cell.angle_beta   90.00
_cell.angle_gamma   90.00
#
_symmetry.space_group_name_H-M   'P 1'
#
loop_
_entity.id
_entity.type
_entity.pdbx_description
1 polymer ?
#
loop_
_entity_poly.entity_id
_entity_poly.type
_entity_poly.pdbx_seq_one_letter_code
_entity_poly.pdbx_strand_id
1 'polypeptide(L)' 'MQTALHVTTRVLPGNKIEIELPPGSEGQAVNVFVVLPEQTSPKSFNILEFLAAARERHAGRTAEEIDQQIRAERDSWDI' A
#
# COMPACT_ATOMS: atom_id res chain seq x y z
N MET A 1 -28.02 26.90 -6.82
CA MET A 1 -27.07 26.96 -5.69
C MET A 1 -27.09 25.58 -5.03
N GLN A 2 -25.96 24.87 -4.98
CA GLN A 2 -25.87 23.55 -4.33
C GLN A 2 -25.52 23.77 -2.86
N THR A 3 -26.45 23.47 -1.97
CA THR A 3 -26.22 23.55 -0.53
C THR A 3 -25.61 22.22 -0.09
N ALA A 4 -24.29 22.19 0.14
CA ALA A 4 -23.60 21.01 0.65
C ALA A 4 -23.45 21.12 2.18
N LEU A 5 -23.95 20.13 2.92
CA LEU A 5 -23.75 20.03 4.35
C LEU A 5 -22.46 19.23 4.62
N HIS A 6 -21.41 19.90 5.08
CA HIS A 6 -20.16 19.23 5.46
C HIS A 6 -20.18 18.92 6.96
N VAL A 7 -20.23 17.63 7.32
CA VAL A 7 -20.20 17.16 8.71
C VAL A 7 -18.92 16.35 8.93
N THR A 8 -18.10 16.77 9.87
CA THR A 8 -16.94 15.99 10.33
C THR A 8 -17.40 15.08 11.47
N THR A 9 -17.49 13.78 11.22
CA THR A 9 -17.87 12.77 12.22
C THR A 9 -16.74 11.75 12.43
N ARG A 10 -16.75 11.05 13.56
CA ARG A 10 -15.78 9.99 13.89
C ARG A 10 -16.36 8.63 13.53
N VAL A 11 -15.50 7.73 13.09
CA VAL A 11 -15.88 6.33 12.87
C VAL A 11 -16.04 5.65 14.22
N LEU A 12 -17.24 5.15 14.50
CA LEU A 12 -17.59 4.37 15.68
C LEU A 12 -17.10 2.91 15.55
N PRO A 13 -17.00 2.16 16.66
CA PRO A 13 -16.64 0.74 16.62
C PRO A 13 -17.50 -0.06 15.64
N GLY A 14 -16.87 -0.97 14.90
CA GLY A 14 -17.53 -1.73 13.84
C GLY A 14 -17.66 -0.99 12.50
N ASN A 15 -16.83 0.05 12.27
CA ASN A 15 -16.76 0.81 11.03
C ASN A 15 -18.07 1.55 10.68
N LYS A 16 -18.72 2.12 11.69
CA LYS A 16 -20.01 2.82 11.53
C LYS A 16 -19.85 4.33 11.61
N ILE A 17 -20.68 5.06 10.87
CA ILE A 17 -20.81 6.51 10.97
C ILE A 17 -22.28 6.85 11.22
N GLU A 18 -22.55 7.78 12.13
CA GLU A 18 -23.87 8.33 12.40
C GLU A 18 -23.88 9.81 12.00
N ILE A 19 -24.89 10.21 11.23
CA ILE A 19 -25.09 11.57 10.75
C ILE A 19 -26.54 11.95 11.08
N GLU A 20 -26.73 12.95 11.93
CA GLU A 20 -28.04 13.53 12.19
C GLU A 20 -28.33 14.63 11.16
N LEU A 21 -29.48 14.53 10.50
CA LEU A 21 -29.94 15.54 9.54
C LEU A 21 -30.76 16.62 10.25
N PRO A 22 -30.73 17.88 9.77
CA PRO A 22 -31.53 18.94 10.36
C PRO A 22 -33.04 18.67 10.19
N PRO A 23 -33.87 19.13 11.14
CA PRO A 23 -35.32 18.97 11.07
C PRO A 23 -35.88 19.64 9.81
N GLY A 24 -36.85 18.99 9.15
CA GLY A 24 -37.44 19.46 7.89
C GLY A 24 -36.73 18.98 6.61
N SER A 25 -35.76 18.08 6.73
CA SER A 25 -35.08 17.44 5.60
C SER A 25 -35.88 16.25 5.00
N GLU A 26 -37.03 15.92 5.58
CA GLU A 26 -37.88 14.83 5.13
C GLU A 26 -38.38 15.07 3.70
N GLY A 27 -38.25 14.04 2.84
CA GLY A 27 -38.64 14.13 1.42
C GLY A 27 -37.62 14.82 0.50
N GLN A 28 -36.50 15.32 1.03
CA GLN A 28 -35.43 15.92 0.23
C GLN A 28 -34.45 14.85 -0.26
N ALA A 29 -34.05 14.92 -1.53
CA ALA A 29 -32.99 14.08 -2.07
C ALA A 29 -31.63 14.58 -1.59
N VAL A 30 -30.85 13.71 -0.93
CA VAL A 30 -29.51 14.03 -0.40
C VAL A 30 -28.46 13.14 -1.02
N ASN A 31 -27.28 13.71 -1.31
CA ASN A 31 -26.11 12.98 -1.78
C ASN A 31 -25.08 12.87 -0.65
N VAL A 32 -24.68 11.65 -0.31
CA VAL A 32 -23.68 11.38 0.74
C VAL A 32 -22.39 10.92 0.10
N PHE A 33 -21.29 11.63 0.37
CA PHE A 33 -19.95 11.26 -0.07
C PHE A 33 -19.08 11.00 1.16
N VAL A 34 -18.50 9.81 1.24
CA VAL A 34 -17.56 9.43 2.30
C VAL A 34 -16.16 9.41 1.71
N VAL A 35 -15.30 10.33 2.17
CA VAL A 35 -13.89 10.36 1.79
C VAL A 35 -13.09 9.87 2.98
N LEU A 36 -12.48 8.69 2.82
CA LEU A 36 -11.53 8.19 3.81
C LEU A 36 -10.18 8.86 3.54
N PRO A 37 -9.48 9.36 4.57
CA PRO A 37 -8.12 9.84 4.38
C PRO A 37 -7.27 8.69 3.84
N GLU A 38 -6.40 8.95 2.87
CA GLU A 38 -5.37 7.98 2.50
C GLU A 38 -4.64 7.58 3.77
N GLN A 39 -4.73 6.31 4.13
CA GLN A 39 -3.85 5.75 5.13
C GLN A 39 -2.46 5.80 4.52
N THR A 40 -1.72 6.86 4.83
CA THR A 40 -0.25 6.85 4.77
C THR A 40 0.23 5.86 5.83
N SER A 41 -0.02 4.58 5.59
CA SER A 41 1.00 3.60 5.88
C SER A 41 1.92 3.67 4.67
N PRO A 42 2.99 4.49 4.68
CA PRO A 42 4.14 4.00 3.99
C PRO A 42 4.37 2.64 4.66
N LYS A 43 4.17 1.55 3.91
CA LYS A 43 4.91 0.33 4.21
C LYS A 43 6.36 0.82 4.14
N SER A 44 6.89 1.27 5.28
CA SER A 44 8.30 1.50 5.44
C SER A 44 8.86 0.11 5.34
N PHE A 45 9.13 -0.32 4.10
CA PHE A 45 9.94 -1.49 3.86
C PHE A 45 11.24 -1.16 4.55
N ASN A 46 11.41 -1.71 5.76
CA ASN A 46 12.70 -1.63 6.41
C ASN A 46 13.64 -2.37 5.47
N ILE A 47 14.52 -1.61 4.81
CA ILE A 47 15.42 -2.14 3.78
C ILE A 47 16.22 -3.31 4.38
N LEU A 48 16.51 -3.27 5.68
CA LEU A 48 17.17 -4.36 6.40
C LEU A 48 16.31 -5.63 6.48
N GLU A 49 14.99 -5.52 6.71
CA GLU A 49 14.08 -6.68 6.71
C GLU A 49 13.92 -7.27 5.30
N PHE A 50 13.85 -6.42 4.28
CA PHE A 50 13.81 -6.87 2.89
C PHE A 50 15.09 -7.60 2.49
N LEU A 51 16.26 -7.04 2.85
CA LEU A 51 17.56 -7.66 2.59
C LEU A 51 17.74 -8.97 3.35
N ALA A 52 17.28 -9.05 4.61
CA ALA A 52 17.30 -10.28 5.39
C ALA A 52 16.45 -11.39 4.72
N ALA A 53 15.21 -11.08 4.34
CA ALA A 53 14.33 -12.02 3.65
C ALA A 53 14.88 -12.45 2.28
N ALA A 54 15.54 -11.55 1.54
CA ALA A 54 16.18 -11.88 0.27
C ALA A 54 17.37 -12.83 0.45
N ARG A 55 18.17 -12.64 1.51
CA ARG A 55 19.31 -13.50 1.86
C ARG A 55 18.88 -14.89 2.32
N GLU A 56 17.73 -15.02 2.97
CA GLU A 56 17.16 -16.34 3.33
C GLU A 56 16.67 -17.11 2.11
N ARG A 57 16.09 -16.41 1.13
CA ARG A 57 15.54 -17.02 -0.09
C ARG A 57 16.59 -17.42 -1.12
N HIS A 58 17.69 -16.68 -1.15
CA HIS A 58 18.81 -16.96 -2.02
C HIS A 58 20.02 -17.26 -1.15
N ALA A 59 20.37 -18.54 -1.01
CA ALA A 59 21.73 -18.91 -0.64
C ALA A 59 22.64 -18.26 -1.69
N GLY A 60 23.18 -17.10 -1.34
CA GLY A 60 23.90 -16.25 -2.27
C GLY A 60 25.02 -17.07 -2.89
N ARG A 61 25.06 -17.10 -4.22
CA ARG A 61 26.23 -17.63 -4.91
C ARG A 61 27.45 -16.86 -4.44
N THR A 62 28.53 -17.57 -4.16
CA THR A 62 29.77 -16.91 -3.80
C THR A 62 30.32 -16.16 -5.01
N ALA A 63 31.17 -15.15 -4.77
CA ALA A 63 31.80 -14.41 -5.86
C ALA A 63 32.57 -15.36 -6.79
N GLU A 64 33.16 -16.41 -6.24
CA GLU A 64 33.91 -17.43 -6.97
C GLU A 64 33.00 -18.27 -7.88
N GLU A 65 31.78 -18.61 -7.45
CA GLU A 65 30.82 -19.33 -8.28
C GLU A 65 30.30 -18.47 -9.43
N ILE A 66 30.15 -17.17 -9.20
CA ILE A 66 29.78 -16.20 -10.24
C ILE A 66 30.93 -16.08 -11.25
N ASP A 67 32.16 -15.91 -10.76
CA ASP A 67 33.37 -15.82 -11.59
C ASP A 67 33.59 -17.09 -12.44
N GLN A 68 33.36 -18.27 -11.88
CA GLN A 68 33.46 -19.54 -12.61
C GLN A 68 32.44 -19.62 -13.74
N GLN A 69 31.19 -19.22 -13.49
CA GLN A 69 30.17 -19.19 -14.55
C GLN A 69 30.55 -18.19 -15.65
N ILE A 70 30.97 -16.97 -15.27
CA ILE A 70 31.33 -15.95 -16.26
C ILE A 70 32.51 -16.44 -17.13
N ARG A 71 33.49 -17.14 -16.55
CA ARG A 71 34.59 -17.75 -17.32
C ARG A 71 34.07 -18.84 -18.26
N ALA A 72 33.26 -19.77 -17.75
CA ALA A 72 32.69 -20.84 -18.57
C ALA A 72 31.83 -20.31 -19.72
N GLU A 73 31.06 -19.24 -19.51
CA GLU A 73 30.31 -18.56 -20.56
C GLU A 73 31.24 -17.95 -21.61
N ARG A 74 32.31 -17.25 -21.20
CA ARG A 74 33.29 -16.67 -22.12
C ARG A 74 33.99 -17.73 -22.96
N ASP A 75 34.45 -18.81 -22.33
CA ASP A 75 35.14 -19.92 -23.01
C ASP A 75 34.22 -20.62 -24.01
N SER A 76 32.89 -20.63 -23.76
CA SER A 76 31.90 -21.21 -24.69
C SER A 76 31.63 -20.36 -25.94
N TRP A 77 32.08 -19.10 -25.96
CA TRP A 77 31.92 -18.19 -27.10
C TRP A 77 33.17 -18.13 -27.99
N ASP A 78 34.30 -18.69 -27.53
CA ASP A 78 35.56 -18.80 -28.27
C ASP A 78 35.68 -20.11 -29.10
N ILE A 79 34.55 -20.79 -29.36
CA ILE A 79 34.42 -21.97 -30.24
C ILE A 79 33.94 -21.57 -31.64
#